data_AF-A0A833E9W2-F1
#
_entry.id   AF-A0A833E9W2-F1
#
_cell.length_a   1.000
_cell.length_b   1.000
_cell.length_c   1.000
_cell.angle_alpha   90.00
_cell.angle_beta   90.00
_cell.angle_gamma   90.00
#
_symmetry.space_group_name_H-M   'P 1'
#
loop_
_entity.id
_entity.type
_entity.pdbx_description
1 polymer ?
#
loop_
_entity_poly.entity_id
_entity_poly.type
_entity_poly.pdbx_seq_one_letter_code
_entity_poly.pdbx_strand_id
1 'polypeptide(L)'
;MEVCNMHVEDLKITREVNVVELLNMMGRAGGFMATHMAEAFDILVDMLSEKRCLRILSFTGNLVATGLRGVLTDMLRRKLFDVVVTTCGALDHDIARTFSYYEHGGFDVDDAELRNRGYHRLGNVFIKAENYGELIENRMRDFL
;
A
#
# COMPACT_ATOMS: atom_id res chain seq x y z
N MET A 1 26.84 -4.98 27.29
CA MET A 1 25.52 -4.41 26.95
C MET A 1 25.73 -2.93 26.84
N GLU A 2 25.82 -2.41 25.61
CA GLU A 2 25.97 -0.97 25.40
C GLU A 2 24.60 -0.32 25.48
N VAL A 3 24.45 0.62 26.40
CA VAL A 3 23.28 1.50 26.43
C VAL A 3 23.55 2.57 25.37
N CYS A 4 22.66 2.68 24.38
CA CYS A 4 22.73 3.77 23.41
C CYS A 4 22.55 5.10 24.16
N ASN A 5 23.42 6.08 23.93
CA ASN A 5 23.38 7.39 24.57
C ASN A 5 22.26 8.32 24.01
N MET A 6 21.31 7.77 23.26
CA MET A 6 20.15 8.52 22.77
C MET A 6 19.00 8.46 23.77
N HIS A 7 18.46 9.63 24.11
CA HIS A 7 17.29 9.75 24.98
C HIS A 7 16.00 9.69 24.16
N VAL A 8 14.94 9.25 24.83
CA VAL A 8 13.56 9.36 24.32
C VAL A 8 13.17 10.83 24.32
N GLU A 9 12.71 11.33 23.18
CA GLU A 9 12.31 12.74 22.99
C GLU A 9 10.82 12.87 22.66
N ASP A 10 10.15 13.85 23.30
CA ASP A 10 8.77 14.20 22.97
C ASP A 10 8.66 14.89 21.59
N LEU A 11 7.67 14.50 20.80
CA LEU A 11 7.38 15.13 19.51
C LEU A 11 6.74 16.52 19.73
N LYS A 12 7.37 17.56 19.19
CA LYS A 12 6.81 18.94 19.10
C LYS A 12 6.33 19.25 17.68
N ILE A 13 5.05 19.07 17.42
CA ILE A 13 4.44 19.32 16.10
C ILE A 13 4.01 20.79 16.01
N THR A 14 4.67 21.56 15.15
CA THR A 14 4.32 22.96 14.85
C THR A 14 3.87 23.10 13.39
N ARG A 15 3.41 24.28 12.99
CA ARG A 15 2.94 24.51 11.60
C ARG A 15 4.06 24.42 10.56
N GLU A 16 5.30 24.55 11.01
CA GLU A 16 6.50 24.52 10.18
C GLU A 16 7.00 23.09 9.95
N VAL A 17 6.55 22.11 10.75
CA VAL A 17 7.00 20.71 10.66
C VAL A 17 6.50 20.06 9.37
N ASN A 18 7.43 19.64 8.53
CA ASN A 18 7.15 18.85 7.32
C ASN A 18 7.24 17.33 7.59
N VAL A 19 6.87 16.52 6.59
CA VAL A 19 6.81 15.05 6.72
C VAL A 19 8.17 14.42 7.04
N VAL A 20 9.26 14.94 6.47
CA VAL A 20 10.61 14.42 6.74
C VAL A 20 11.04 14.74 8.16
N GLU A 21 10.74 15.95 8.64
CA GLU A 21 10.99 16.33 10.04
C GLU A 21 10.19 15.47 11.01
N LEU A 22 8.92 15.20 10.70
CA LEU A 22 8.08 14.28 11.49
C LEU A 22 8.71 12.88 11.58
N LEU A 23 9.17 12.30 10.47
CA LEU A 23 9.82 10.99 10.47
C LEU A 23 11.12 11.00 11.30
N ASN A 24 11.95 12.05 11.17
CA ASN A 24 13.15 12.20 11.98
C ASN A 24 12.82 12.29 13.48
N MET A 25 11.73 12.96 13.85
CA MET A 25 11.28 13.01 15.24
C MET A 25 10.76 11.65 15.71
N MET A 26 10.04 10.90 14.87
CA MET A 26 9.60 9.53 15.18
C MET A 26 10.80 8.59 15.47
N GLY A 27 11.95 8.80 14.81
CA GLY A 27 13.19 8.06 15.11
C GLY A 27 13.77 8.34 16.50
N ARG A 28 13.53 9.53 17.06
CA ARG A 28 13.96 9.92 18.43
C ARG A 28 12.90 9.67 19.50
N ALA A 29 11.69 9.27 19.09
CA ALA A 29 10.56 9.03 19.98
C ALA A 29 10.74 7.81 20.89
N GLY A 30 11.60 6.86 20.48
CA GLY A 30 11.81 5.58 21.15
C GLY A 30 10.62 4.60 21.02
N GLY A 31 10.94 3.32 20.84
CA GLY A 31 9.98 2.21 20.97
C GLY A 31 8.94 2.05 19.85
N PHE A 32 8.45 0.82 19.73
CA PHE A 32 7.31 0.41 18.89
C PHE A 32 7.41 0.87 17.42
N MET A 33 6.29 1.25 16.82
CA MET A 33 6.19 1.48 15.37
C MET A 33 6.77 2.83 14.92
N ALA A 34 6.94 3.79 15.82
CA ALA A 34 7.45 5.11 15.46
C ALA A 34 8.87 5.02 14.92
N THR A 35 9.74 4.32 15.64
CA THR A 35 11.13 4.12 15.23
C THR A 35 11.24 3.28 13.97
N HIS A 36 10.38 2.27 13.79
CA HIS A 36 10.36 1.45 12.58
C HIS A 36 9.95 2.23 11.33
N MET A 37 9.05 3.22 11.46
CA MET A 37 8.68 4.07 10.33
C MET A 37 9.83 4.98 9.90
N ALA A 38 10.56 5.56 10.86
CA ALA A 38 11.74 6.38 10.58
C ALA A 38 12.85 5.53 9.95
N GLU A 39 13.14 4.37 10.53
CA GLU A 39 14.12 3.42 10.00
C GLU A 39 13.76 2.93 8.59
N ALA A 40 12.49 2.60 8.33
CA ALA A 40 12.04 2.21 7.01
C ALA A 40 12.19 3.33 5.96
N PHE A 41 11.99 4.59 6.37
CA PHE A 41 12.21 5.74 5.52
C PHE A 41 13.70 5.89 5.17
N ASP A 42 14.59 5.81 6.16
CA ASP A 42 16.04 5.91 5.97
C ASP A 42 16.55 4.79 5.05
N ILE A 43 16.14 3.54 5.30
CA ILE A 43 16.48 2.39 4.45
C ILE A 43 16.02 2.62 3.01
N LEU A 44 14.80 3.11 2.80
CA LEU A 44 14.28 3.38 1.46
C LEU A 44 15.10 4.49 0.76
N VAL A 45 15.43 5.57 1.46
CA VAL A 45 16.25 6.68 0.91
C VAL A 45 17.64 6.18 0.52
N ASP A 46 18.27 5.36 1.36
CA ASP A 46 19.58 4.77 1.11
C ASP A 46 19.54 3.83 -0.11
N MET A 47 18.54 2.95 -0.18
CA MET A 47 18.33 2.05 -1.33
C MET A 47 18.12 2.83 -2.63
N LEU A 48 17.36 3.93 -2.60
CA LEU A 48 17.09 4.75 -3.78
C LEU A 48 18.31 5.59 -4.21
N SER A 49 19.22 5.90 -3.30
CA SER A 49 20.41 6.71 -3.56
C SER A 49 21.60 5.87 -4.08
N GLU A 50 21.63 4.57 -3.79
CA GLU A 50 22.67 3.65 -4.26
C GLU A 50 22.39 3.13 -5.69
N LYS A 51 23.23 3.54 -6.64
CA LYS A 51 23.09 3.20 -8.07
C LYS A 51 23.23 1.71 -8.39
N ARG A 52 23.92 0.95 -7.55
CA ARG A 52 24.14 -0.49 -7.74
C ARG A 52 23.22 -1.36 -6.87
N CYS A 53 22.22 -0.77 -6.22
CA CYS A 53 21.23 -1.51 -5.45
C CYS A 53 20.17 -2.11 -6.38
N LEU A 54 20.04 -3.44 -6.38
CA LEU A 54 18.89 -4.11 -7.01
C LEU A 54 17.70 -4.01 -6.06
N ARG A 55 16.64 -3.32 -6.49
CA ARG A 55 15.48 -3.01 -5.64
C ARG A 55 14.30 -3.88 -6.05
N ILE A 56 13.82 -4.68 -5.10
CA ILE A 56 12.69 -5.60 -5.28
C ILE A 56 11.50 -5.05 -4.48
N LEU A 57 10.37 -4.83 -5.15
CA LEU A 57 9.10 -4.47 -4.51
C LEU A 57 8.21 -5.70 -4.42
N SER A 58 7.81 -6.08 -3.20
CA SER A 58 6.88 -7.17 -2.96
C SER A 58 5.64 -6.71 -2.23
N PHE A 59 4.46 -7.11 -2.71
CA PHE A 59 3.18 -6.78 -2.08
C PHE A 59 2.08 -7.77 -2.42
N THR A 60 1.04 -7.82 -1.59
CA THR A 60 -0.16 -8.62 -1.81
C THR A 60 -1.24 -7.85 -2.61
N GLY A 61 -2.08 -8.57 -3.35
CA GLY A 61 -3.09 -7.98 -4.23
C GLY A 61 -4.12 -7.07 -3.55
N ASN A 62 -4.39 -7.24 -2.26
CA ASN A 62 -5.32 -6.38 -1.54
C ASN A 62 -4.91 -4.90 -1.56
N LEU A 63 -3.61 -4.57 -1.60
CA LEU A 63 -3.17 -3.17 -1.71
C LEU A 63 -3.62 -2.53 -3.02
N VAL A 64 -3.65 -3.30 -4.11
CA VAL A 64 -4.11 -2.84 -5.43
C VAL A 64 -5.62 -2.59 -5.46
N ALA A 65 -6.39 -3.27 -4.61
CA ALA A 65 -7.81 -2.99 -4.44
C ALA A 65 -8.09 -1.64 -3.73
N THR A 66 -7.07 -1.04 -3.08
CA THR A 66 -7.21 0.21 -2.31
C THR A 66 -6.61 1.41 -3.05
N GLY A 67 -6.69 2.60 -2.43
CA GLY A 67 -6.00 3.81 -2.89
C GLY A 67 -4.48 3.66 -3.04
N LEU A 68 -3.85 2.70 -2.33
CA LEU A 68 -2.40 2.46 -2.43
C LEU A 68 -1.94 1.99 -3.82
N ARG A 69 -2.86 1.51 -4.67
CA ARG A 69 -2.60 1.31 -6.11
C ARG A 69 -1.94 2.52 -6.77
N GLY A 70 -2.35 3.73 -6.41
CA GLY A 70 -1.78 4.97 -6.95
C GLY A 70 -0.30 5.13 -6.58
N VAL A 71 0.04 4.86 -5.32
CA VAL A 71 1.43 4.91 -4.83
C VAL A 71 2.28 3.86 -5.55
N LEU A 72 1.79 2.62 -5.67
CA LEU A 72 2.46 1.56 -6.42
C LEU A 72 2.70 1.98 -7.88
N THR A 73 1.67 2.52 -8.53
CA THR A 73 1.77 3.00 -9.92
C THR A 73 2.83 4.08 -10.08
N ASP A 74 2.87 5.05 -9.17
CA ASP A 74 3.84 6.14 -9.22
C ASP A 74 5.28 5.66 -8.98
N MET A 75 5.49 4.75 -8.03
CA MET A 75 6.80 4.15 -7.78
C MET A 75 7.32 3.40 -9.00
N LEU A 76 6.45 2.63 -9.67
CA LEU A 76 6.82 1.86 -10.87
C LEU A 76 7.04 2.76 -12.10
N ARG A 77 6.18 3.76 -12.33
CA ARG A 77 6.34 4.74 -13.43
C ARG A 77 7.65 5.51 -13.32
N ARG A 78 8.07 5.84 -12.10
CA ARG A 78 9.33 6.53 -11.81
C ARG A 78 10.54 5.60 -11.79
N LYS A 79 10.36 4.30 -12.05
CA LYS A 79 11.41 3.27 -12.03
C LYS A 79 12.20 3.24 -10.71
N LEU A 80 11.48 3.38 -9.59
CA LEU A 80 12.08 3.31 -8.25
C LEU A 80 12.45 1.87 -7.85
N PHE A 81 11.87 0.88 -8.50
CA PHE A 81 12.13 -0.54 -8.26
C PHE A 81 12.41 -1.25 -9.59
N ASP A 82 13.25 -2.28 -9.53
CA ASP A 82 13.75 -3.01 -10.70
C ASP A 82 12.97 -4.31 -10.93
N VAL A 83 12.50 -4.94 -9.85
CA VAL A 83 11.71 -6.19 -9.89
C VAL A 83 10.46 -6.05 -9.03
N VAL A 84 9.34 -6.57 -9.53
CA VAL A 84 8.09 -6.66 -8.78
C VAL A 84 7.73 -8.12 -8.56
N VAL A 85 7.41 -8.47 -7.31
CA VAL A 85 6.89 -9.79 -6.94
C VAL A 85 5.52 -9.57 -6.27
N THR A 86 4.47 -10.18 -6.80
CA THR A 86 3.13 -10.02 -6.24
C THR A 86 2.26 -11.25 -6.48
N THR A 87 1.05 -11.25 -5.92
CA THR A 87 0.08 -12.33 -6.09
C THR A 87 -0.83 -12.09 -7.30
N CYS A 88 -1.48 -13.13 -7.84
CA CYS A 88 -2.39 -13.01 -8.98
C CYS A 88 -3.49 -11.95 -8.77
N GLY A 89 -4.03 -11.86 -7.55
CA GLY A 89 -5.05 -10.87 -7.21
C GLY A 89 -4.62 -9.41 -7.44
N ALA A 90 -3.31 -9.10 -7.47
CA ALA A 90 -2.86 -7.76 -7.85
C ALA A 90 -3.22 -7.43 -9.30
N LEU A 91 -3.04 -8.38 -10.21
CA LEU A 91 -3.39 -8.20 -11.63
C LEU A 91 -4.91 -8.11 -11.80
N ASP A 92 -5.65 -8.98 -11.13
CA ASP A 92 -7.12 -9.00 -11.18
C ASP A 92 -7.71 -7.66 -10.73
N HIS A 93 -7.26 -7.15 -9.57
CA HIS A 93 -7.70 -5.85 -9.06
C HIS A 93 -7.23 -4.69 -9.93
N ASP A 94 -6.04 -4.76 -10.53
CA ASP A 94 -5.55 -3.71 -11.44
C ASP A 94 -6.41 -3.61 -12.69
N ILE A 95 -6.74 -4.74 -13.33
CA ILE A 95 -7.64 -4.79 -14.49
C ILE A 95 -9.04 -4.29 -14.10
N ALA A 96 -9.63 -4.87 -13.07
CA ALA A 96 -10.98 -4.51 -12.61
C ALA A 96 -11.09 -3.01 -12.32
N ARG A 97 -10.14 -2.44 -11.58
CA ARG A 97 -10.13 -1.01 -11.21
C ARG A 97 -9.68 -0.08 -12.33
N THR A 98 -9.20 -0.60 -13.46
CA THR A 98 -8.96 0.20 -14.66
C THR A 98 -10.27 0.52 -15.38
N PHE A 99 -11.25 -0.38 -15.30
CA PHE A 99 -12.50 -0.28 -16.03
C PHE A 99 -13.74 -0.09 -15.14
N SER A 100 -13.58 -0.09 -13.82
CA SER A 100 -14.67 0.07 -12.87
C SER A 100 -14.22 0.68 -11.54
N TYR A 101 -15.19 0.98 -10.66
CA TYR A 101 -14.97 1.54 -9.34
C TYR A 101 -15.27 0.51 -8.25
N TYR A 102 -14.53 0.64 -7.15
CA TYR A 102 -14.77 -0.06 -5.88
C TYR A 102 -15.27 0.97 -4.87
N GLU A 103 -16.10 0.52 -3.95
CA GLU A 103 -16.78 1.37 -2.97
C GLU A 103 -16.14 1.22 -1.59
N HIS A 104 -16.19 2.30 -0.79
CA HIS A 104 -15.93 2.20 0.64
C HIS A 104 -17.02 1.36 1.31
N GLY A 105 -16.61 0.47 2.20
CA GLY A 105 -17.48 -0.41 2.98
C GLY A 105 -17.07 -0.45 4.45
N GLY A 106 -17.47 -1.54 5.13
CA GLY A 106 -17.16 -1.80 6.53
C GLY A 106 -16.68 -3.23 6.73
N PHE A 107 -15.88 -3.45 7.79
CA PHE A 107 -15.45 -4.79 8.17
C PHE A 107 -16.59 -5.62 8.74
N ASP A 108 -17.46 -4.99 9.54
CA ASP A 108 -18.52 -5.63 10.30
C ASP A 108 -19.88 -5.51 9.58
N VAL A 109 -19.96 -6.07 8.36
CA VAL A 109 -21.19 -6.11 7.55
C VAL A 109 -21.56 -7.55 7.24
N ASP A 110 -22.86 -7.87 7.28
CA ASP A 110 -23.37 -9.21 6.99
C ASP A 110 -23.14 -9.60 5.53
N ASP A 111 -22.35 -10.65 5.31
CA ASP A 111 -22.05 -11.18 3.98
C ASP A 111 -23.29 -11.73 3.26
N ALA A 112 -24.30 -12.20 3.99
CA ALA A 112 -25.56 -12.63 3.39
C ALA A 112 -26.30 -11.43 2.78
N GLU A 113 -26.31 -10.29 3.47
CA GLU A 113 -26.87 -9.05 2.94
C GLU A 113 -26.08 -8.54 1.74
N LEU A 114 -24.74 -8.50 1.83
CA LEU A 114 -23.88 -8.07 0.73
C LEU A 114 -24.08 -8.93 -0.53
N ARG A 115 -24.17 -10.25 -0.35
CA ARG A 115 -24.46 -11.19 -1.45
C ARG A 115 -25.82 -10.90 -2.07
N ASN A 116 -26.87 -10.70 -1.28
CA ASN A 116 -28.21 -10.36 -1.78
C ASN A 116 -28.20 -9.02 -2.55
N ARG A 117 -27.30 -8.11 -2.19
CA ARG A 117 -27.09 -6.82 -2.86
C ARG A 117 -26.10 -6.87 -4.02
N GLY A 118 -25.52 -8.04 -4.34
CA GLY A 118 -24.61 -8.22 -5.47
C GLY A 118 -23.19 -7.69 -5.24
N TYR A 119 -22.71 -7.67 -4.00
CA TYR A 119 -21.34 -7.22 -3.65
C TYR A 119 -20.46 -8.37 -3.16
N HIS A 120 -19.20 -8.34 -3.58
CA HIS A 120 -18.07 -8.98 -2.90
C HIS A 120 -17.47 -8.03 -1.86
N ARG A 121 -16.91 -8.60 -0.80
CA ARG A 121 -16.21 -7.85 0.26
C ARG A 121 -14.73 -8.19 0.27
N LEU A 122 -13.89 -7.16 0.31
CA LEU A 122 -12.46 -7.25 0.53
C LEU A 122 -12.09 -6.33 1.70
N GLY A 123 -12.09 -6.86 2.92
CA GLY A 123 -11.95 -6.05 4.13
C GLY A 123 -13.10 -5.04 4.25
N ASN A 124 -12.76 -3.75 4.19
CA ASN A 124 -13.73 -2.63 4.16
C ASN A 124 -13.88 -2.01 2.77
N VAL A 125 -13.60 -2.76 1.71
CA VAL A 125 -13.82 -2.35 0.32
C VAL A 125 -14.88 -3.27 -0.28
N PHE A 126 -15.92 -2.67 -0.87
CA PHE A 126 -16.99 -3.40 -1.55
C PHE A 126 -16.84 -3.32 -3.06
N ILE A 127 -17.08 -4.45 -3.71
CA ILE A 127 -16.87 -4.61 -5.15
C ILE A 127 -18.17 -5.19 -5.72
N LYS A 128 -18.84 -4.50 -6.64
CA LYS A 128 -19.98 -5.10 -7.34
C LYS A 128 -19.51 -6.36 -8.05
N ALA A 129 -20.26 -7.45 -7.98
CA ALA A 129 -19.84 -8.74 -8.56
C ALA A 129 -19.52 -8.62 -10.07
N GLU A 130 -20.32 -7.85 -10.80
CA GLU A 130 -20.13 -7.53 -12.23
C GLU A 130 -18.80 -6.80 -12.52
N ASN A 131 -18.31 -6.00 -11.57
CA ASN A 131 -17.07 -5.22 -11.70
C ASN A 131 -15.80 -6.05 -11.48
N TYR A 132 -15.93 -7.32 -11.10
CA TYR A 132 -14.81 -8.22 -10.88
C TYR A 132 -14.81 -9.36 -11.90
N GLY A 133 -15.62 -10.40 -11.68
CA GLY A 133 -15.55 -11.64 -12.46
C GLY A 133 -15.80 -11.44 -13.95
N GLU A 134 -17.01 -11.01 -14.30
CA GLU A 134 -17.42 -10.82 -15.70
C GLU A 134 -16.58 -9.76 -16.41
N LEU A 135 -16.29 -8.64 -15.73
CA LEU A 135 -15.44 -7.59 -16.29
C LEU A 135 -14.04 -8.11 -16.62
N ILE A 136 -13.37 -8.81 -15.69
CA ILE A 136 -12.04 -9.36 -15.93
C ILE A 136 -12.09 -10.40 -17.05
N GLU A 137 -13.05 -11.33 -17.02
CA GLU A 137 -13.20 -12.37 -18.05
C GLU A 137 -13.36 -11.76 -19.45
N ASN A 138 -14.21 -10.74 -19.59
CA ASN A 138 -14.44 -10.08 -20.86
C ASN A 138 -13.19 -9.35 -21.36
N ARG A 139 -12.43 -8.69 -20.48
CA ARG A 139 -11.18 -8.01 -20.85
C ARG A 139 -10.06 -8.97 -21.20
N MET A 140 -9.95 -10.09 -20.50
CA MET A 140 -8.90 -11.08 -20.74
C MET A 140 -9.15 -11.91 -22.00
N ARG A 141 -10.42 -12.12 -22.40
CA ARG A 141 -10.76 -12.79 -23.65
C ARG A 141 -10.23 -12.08 -24.90
N ASP A 142 -10.08 -10.76 -24.87
CA ASP A 142 -9.47 -10.02 -25.99
C ASP A 142 -7.94 -10.27 -26.10
N PHE A 143 -7.31 -10.77 -25.02
CA PHE A 143 -5.87 -10.95 -24.92
C PHE A 143 -5.41 -12.43 -25.07
N LEU A 144 -6.26 -13.39 -24.69
CA LEU A 144 -5.97 -14.84 -24.70
C LEU A 144 -6.47 -15.53 -25.96
#